data_AF-A0A1M5RNG6-F1
#
_entry.id   AF-A0A1M5RNG6-F1
#
_cell.length_a   1.000
_cell.length_b   1.000
_cell.length_c   1.000
_cell.angle_alpha   90.00
_cell.angle_beta   90.00
_cell.angle_gamma   90.00
#
_symmetry.space_group_name_H-M   'P 1'
#
loop_
_entity.id
_entity.type
_entity.pdbx_description
1 polymer ?
#
loop_
_entity_poly.entity_id
_entity_poly.type
_entity_poly.pdbx_seq_one_letter_code
_entity_poly.pdbx_strand_id
1 'polypeptide(L)'
;MRKIKTERGEFGSTLFFLMGQYGSRAVIPADEVRRDYFSHLALMKFLRKCDNGEIALPLMRAEKSQQSARGVYIQDLATYIDNQRAAALSVMAKQDPWYDYSTTGAHTRTYLAEK
;
A
#
# COMPACT_ATOMS: atom_id res chain seq x y z
N MET A 1 -21.74 26.42 -1.33
CA MET A 1 -21.68 25.09 -1.94
C MET A 1 -20.80 24.19 -1.08
N ARG A 2 -21.37 23.20 -0.38
CA ARG A 2 -20.59 22.20 0.36
C ARG A 2 -20.03 21.21 -0.67
N LYS A 3 -18.71 21.16 -0.81
CA LYS A 3 -18.06 20.10 -1.59
C LYS A 3 -18.36 18.79 -0.87
N ILE A 4 -19.25 17.98 -1.44
CA ILE A 4 -19.51 16.63 -0.96
C ILE A 4 -18.22 15.87 -1.28
N LYS A 5 -17.44 15.57 -0.25
CA LYS A 5 -16.25 14.72 -0.38
C LYS A 5 -16.81 13.35 -0.77
N THR A 6 -16.65 12.96 -2.03
CA THR A 6 -17.00 11.61 -2.47
C THR A 6 -16.10 10.66 -1.70
N GLU A 7 -16.58 10.16 -0.57
CA GLU A 7 -15.97 9.05 0.13
C GLU A 7 -16.22 7.84 -0.77
N ARG A 8 -15.20 7.49 -1.55
CA ARG A 8 -15.18 6.24 -2.28
C ARG A 8 -15.23 5.10 -1.25
N GLY A 9 -16.43 4.76 -0.80
CA GLY A 9 -16.72 3.49 -0.19
C GLY A 9 -16.61 2.43 -1.28
N GLU A 10 -15.38 2.00 -1.59
CA GLU A 10 -15.11 1.04 -2.65
C GLU A 10 -14.91 -0.34 -2.02
N PHE A 11 -15.89 -1.22 -2.22
CA PHE A 11 -15.58 -2.63 -2.46
C PHE A 11 -14.57 -2.66 -3.63
N GLY A 12 -13.28 -2.83 -3.29
CA GLY A 12 -12.15 -2.56 -4.21
C GLY A 12 -10.96 -1.84 -3.57
N SER A 13 -11.08 -1.39 -2.31
CA SER A 13 -9.94 -0.85 -1.56
C SER A 13 -8.89 -1.92 -1.25
N THR A 14 -7.61 -1.54 -1.19
CA THR A 14 -6.49 -2.44 -0.82
C THR A 14 -6.76 -3.14 0.51
N LEU A 15 -7.37 -2.45 1.47
CA LEU A 15 -7.76 -3.03 2.76
C LEU A 15 -8.70 -4.23 2.60
N PHE A 16 -9.71 -4.15 1.72
CA PHE A 16 -10.64 -5.25 1.48
C PHE A 16 -9.92 -6.51 0.95
N PHE A 17 -8.98 -6.33 0.02
CA PHE A 17 -8.17 -7.45 -0.47
C PHE A 17 -7.26 -8.05 0.59
N LEU A 18 -6.63 -7.20 1.42
CA LEU A 18 -5.80 -7.67 2.54
C LEU A 18 -6.62 -8.44 3.57
N MET A 19 -7.87 -8.03 3.84
CA MET A 19 -8.78 -8.79 4.71
C MET A 19 -9.15 -10.14 4.11
N GLY A 20 -9.25 -10.25 2.78
CA GLY A 20 -9.41 -11.54 2.11
C GLY A 20 -8.17 -12.43 2.22
N GLN A 21 -6.97 -11.84 2.11
CA GLN A 21 -5.69 -12.56 2.16
C GLN A 21 -5.32 -13.04 3.58
N TYR A 22 -5.47 -12.17 4.58
CA TYR A 22 -5.04 -12.43 5.96
C TYR A 22 -6.20 -12.77 6.91
N GLY A 23 -7.45 -12.79 6.40
CA GLY A 23 -8.65 -12.94 7.21
C GLY A 23 -8.96 -11.69 8.04
N SER A 24 -9.84 -11.85 9.03
CA SER A 24 -10.26 -10.77 9.95
C SER A 24 -9.22 -10.44 11.04
N ARG A 25 -7.93 -10.51 10.72
CA ARG A 25 -6.84 -10.19 11.65
C ARG A 25 -6.59 -8.69 11.66
N ALA A 26 -6.68 -8.06 12.83
CA ALA A 26 -6.34 -6.64 12.97
C ALA A 26 -4.82 -6.40 12.79
N VAL A 27 -4.00 -7.29 13.34
CA VAL A 27 -2.53 -7.21 13.29
C VAL A 27 -1.98 -8.44 12.58
N ILE A 28 -1.17 -8.19 11.55
CA ILE A 28 -0.49 -9.24 10.78
C ILE A 28 0.95 -9.36 11.31
N PRO A 29 1.46 -10.56 11.63
CA PRO A 29 2.82 -10.74 12.09
C PRO A 29 3.84 -10.22 11.07
N ALA A 30 4.88 -9.56 11.57
CA ALA A 30 5.90 -8.95 10.73
C ALA A 30 6.57 -9.96 9.79
N ASP A 31 6.67 -11.23 10.21
CA ASP A 31 7.26 -12.29 9.40
C ASP A 31 6.40 -12.70 8.20
N GLU A 32 5.07 -12.69 8.36
CA GLU A 32 4.11 -12.96 7.28
C GLU A 32 4.14 -11.82 6.27
N VAL A 33 4.08 -10.56 6.74
CA VAL A 33 4.19 -9.37 5.86
C VAL A 33 5.50 -9.38 5.10
N ARG A 34 6.61 -9.71 5.79
CA ARG A 34 7.94 -9.83 5.19
C ARG A 34 7.95 -10.91 4.11
N ARG A 35 7.40 -12.10 4.37
CA ARG A 35 7.34 -13.18 3.38
C ARG A 35 6.58 -12.78 2.13
N ASP A 36 5.47 -12.05 2.28
CA ASP A 36 4.55 -11.81 1.17
C ASP A 36 4.96 -10.57 0.33
N TYR A 37 5.45 -9.50 0.97
CA TYR A 37 5.81 -8.24 0.28
C TYR A 37 7.31 -7.96 0.20
N PHE A 38 8.11 -8.57 1.08
CA PHE A 38 9.54 -8.30 1.22
C PHE A 38 10.37 -9.59 1.25
N SER A 39 9.97 -10.59 0.44
CA SER A 39 10.54 -11.95 0.43
C SER A 39 12.05 -11.98 0.22
N HIS A 40 12.60 -10.96 -0.44
CA HIS A 40 14.03 -10.76 -0.69
C HIS A 40 14.83 -10.29 0.54
N LEU A 41 14.18 -9.92 1.63
CA LEU A 41 14.82 -9.51 2.88
C LEU A 41 14.78 -10.64 3.91
N ALA A 42 15.87 -10.83 4.65
CA ALA A 42 15.84 -11.59 5.89
C ALA A 42 14.99 -10.83 6.94
N LEU A 43 14.32 -11.57 7.85
CA LEU A 43 13.45 -10.97 8.87
C LEU A 43 14.14 -9.86 9.68
N MET A 44 15.36 -10.12 10.18
CA MET A 44 16.10 -9.11 10.96
C MET A 44 16.41 -7.84 10.16
N LYS A 45 16.68 -7.98 8.86
CA LYS A 45 16.93 -6.85 7.96
C LYS A 45 15.65 -6.06 7.72
N PHE A 46 14.52 -6.74 7.53
CA PHE A 46 13.21 -6.12 7.40
C PHE A 46 12.85 -5.31 8.67
N LEU A 47 12.96 -5.91 9.85
CA LEU A 47 12.67 -5.23 11.11
C LEU A 47 13.54 -3.98 11.31
N ARG A 48 14.84 -4.08 11.05
CA ARG A 48 15.76 -2.94 11.14
C ARG A 48 15.42 -1.83 10.16
N LYS A 49 15.03 -2.16 8.92
CA LYS A 49 14.62 -1.17 7.92
C LYS A 49 13.34 -0.44 8.31
N CYS A 50 12.38 -1.13 8.92
CA CYS A 50 11.18 -0.49 9.46
C CYS A 50 11.52 0.41 10.67
N ASP A 51 12.33 -0.09 11.61
CA ASP A 51 12.75 0.68 12.80
C ASP A 51 13.54 1.95 12.41
N ASN A 52 14.34 1.89 11.34
CA ASN A 52 15.09 3.02 10.79
C ASN A 52 14.23 3.98 9.93
N GLY A 53 12.99 3.62 9.61
CA GLY A 53 12.14 4.38 8.70
C GLY A 53 12.51 4.27 7.21
N GLU A 54 13.44 3.38 6.83
CA GLU A 54 13.75 3.10 5.42
C GLU A 54 12.58 2.40 4.72
N ILE A 55 11.83 1.60 5.46
CA ILE A 55 10.50 1.12 5.07
C ILE A 55 9.51 1.87 5.97
N ALA A 56 8.71 2.75 5.37
CA ALA A 56 7.71 3.55 6.07
C ALA A 56 6.46 2.71 6.46
N LEU A 57 6.69 1.60 7.14
CA LEU A 57 5.66 0.68 7.63
C LEU A 57 5.78 0.55 9.15
N PRO A 58 4.82 1.11 9.92
CA PRO A 58 4.83 1.04 11.38
C PRO A 58 4.78 -0.41 11.89
N LEU A 59 5.66 -0.74 12.82
CA LEU A 59 5.64 -2.01 13.54
C LEU A 59 5.09 -1.81 14.95
N MET A 60 3.97 -2.46 15.23
CA MET A 60 3.42 -2.59 16.58
C MET A 60 4.20 -3.66 17.35
N ARG A 61 4.46 -3.39 18.63
CA ARG A 61 4.98 -4.37 19.58
C ARG A 61 3.87 -4.78 20.53
N ALA A 62 3.72 -6.08 20.78
CA ALA A 62 2.78 -6.59 21.77
C ALA A 62 3.14 -6.15 23.20
N GLU A 63 4.43 -5.99 23.50
CA GLU A 63 4.95 -5.59 24.81
C GLU A 63 6.26 -4.80 24.69
N LYS A 64 6.75 -4.25 25.81
CA LYS A 64 7.99 -3.45 25.87
C LYS A 64 9.29 -4.27 25.76
N SER A 65 9.19 -5.59 25.62
CA SER A 65 10.35 -6.49 25.48
C SER A 65 11.02 -6.37 24.11
N GLN A 66 12.33 -6.64 24.05
CA GLN A 66 13.07 -6.70 22.78
C GLN A 66 12.71 -7.94 21.95
N GLN A 67 12.26 -9.02 22.60
CA GLN A 67 11.77 -10.24 21.95
C GLN A 67 10.26 -10.24 21.73
N SER A 68 9.59 -9.12 22.01
CA SER A 68 8.14 -8.98 21.79
C SER A 68 7.78 -9.38 20.36
N ALA A 69 6.68 -10.12 20.22
CA ALA A 69 6.03 -10.30 18.93
C ALA A 69 5.80 -8.92 18.29
N ARG A 70 6.14 -8.81 17.00
CA ARG A 70 5.95 -7.61 16.20
C ARG A 70 4.97 -7.88 15.08
N GLY A 71 4.14 -6.89 14.79
CA GLY A 71 3.16 -6.99 13.72
C GLY A 71 2.83 -5.63 13.13
N VAL A 72 2.09 -5.65 12.04
CA VAL A 72 1.65 -4.47 11.30
C VAL A 72 0.14 -4.41 11.39
N TYR A 73 -0.41 -3.24 11.71
CA TYR A 73 -1.85 -3.04 11.64
C TYR A 73 -2.30 -3.09 10.17
N ILE A 74 -3.35 -3.86 9.88
CA ILE A 74 -3.75 -4.14 8.49
C ILE A 74 -4.06 -2.87 7.68
N GLN A 75 -4.58 -1.83 8.34
CA GLN A 75 -4.88 -0.56 7.69
C GLN A 75 -3.62 0.25 7.35
N ASP A 76 -2.57 0.13 8.16
CA ASP A 76 -1.27 0.75 7.86
C ASP A 76 -0.62 0.06 6.67
N LEU A 77 -0.73 -1.27 6.57
CA LEU A 77 -0.28 -2.03 5.40
C LEU A 77 -1.03 -1.63 4.13
N ALA A 78 -2.36 -1.48 4.20
CA ALA A 78 -3.16 -0.99 3.09
C ALA A 78 -2.69 0.39 2.62
N THR A 79 -2.54 1.31 3.57
CA THR A 79 -2.09 2.68 3.31
C THR A 79 -0.69 2.70 2.68
N TYR A 80 0.23 1.87 3.17
CA TYR A 80 1.56 1.74 2.58
C TYR A 80 1.51 1.32 1.10
N ILE A 81 0.74 0.28 0.78
CA ILE A 81 0.59 -0.22 -0.59
C ILE A 81 -0.06 0.84 -1.50
N ASP A 82 -1.09 1.53 -1.02
CA ASP A 82 -1.77 2.59 -1.77
C ASP A 82 -0.82 3.76 -2.07
N ASN A 83 0.01 4.14 -1.10
CA ASN A 83 1.03 5.18 -1.29
C ASN A 83 2.09 4.76 -2.31
N GLN A 84 2.56 3.52 -2.26
CA GLN A 84 3.51 2.98 -3.23
C GLN A 84 2.93 2.95 -4.64
N ARG A 85 1.64 2.58 -4.77
CA ARG A 85 0.92 2.63 -6.05
C ARG A 85 0.80 4.06 -6.57
N ALA A 86 0.42 5.02 -5.73
CA ALA A 86 0.34 6.42 -6.11
C ALA A 86 1.70 6.98 -6.58
N ALA A 87 2.78 6.63 -5.87
CA ALA A 87 4.13 7.02 -6.26
C ALA A 87 4.50 6.44 -7.64
N ALA A 88 4.25 5.15 -7.88
CA ALA A 88 4.50 4.51 -9.17
C ALA A 88 3.71 5.13 -10.31
N LEU A 89 2.42 5.44 -10.10
CA LEU A 89 1.58 6.14 -11.08
C LEU A 89 2.13 7.54 -11.39
N SER A 90 2.63 8.25 -10.37
CA SER A 90 3.22 9.59 -10.57
C SER A 90 4.51 9.54 -11.41
N VAL A 91 5.32 8.48 -11.26
CA VAL A 91 6.51 8.26 -12.06
C VAL A 91 6.12 7.94 -13.50
N MET A 92 5.15 7.06 -13.70
CA MET A 92 4.66 6.70 -15.04
C MET A 92 4.08 7.91 -15.78
N ALA A 93 3.29 8.76 -15.12
CA ALA A 93 2.72 9.96 -15.72
C ALA A 93 3.78 10.99 -16.15
N LYS A 94 4.91 11.08 -15.44
CA LYS A 94 6.04 11.93 -15.86
C LYS A 94 6.75 11.39 -17.09
N GLN A 95 6.77 10.07 -17.26
CA GLN A 95 7.43 9.40 -18.37
C GLN A 95 6.69 9.61 -19.69
N ASP A 96 5.36 9.66 -19.65
CA ASP A 96 4.50 9.90 -20.83
C ASP A 96 3.48 11.02 -20.55
N PRO A 97 3.85 12.28 -20.84
CA PRO A 97 3.01 13.45 -20.57
C PRO A 97 1.73 13.51 -21.41
N TRP A 98 1.64 12.71 -22.49
CA TRP A 98 0.56 12.78 -23.47
C TRP A 98 -0.54 11.73 -23.22
N TYR A 99 -0.45 10.95 -22.16
CA TYR A 99 -1.43 9.91 -21.82
C TYR A 99 -2.27 10.29 -20.59
N ASP A 100 -3.59 10.37 -20.75
CA ASP A 100 -4.53 10.57 -19.65
C ASP A 100 -4.82 9.25 -18.93
N TYR A 101 -4.17 9.05 -17.78
CA TYR A 101 -4.34 7.86 -16.93
C TYR A 101 -5.62 7.87 -16.07
N SER A 102 -6.47 8.90 -16.17
CA SER A 102 -7.72 8.98 -15.41
C SER A 102 -8.82 8.06 -15.96
N THR A 103 -8.67 7.56 -17.20
CA THR A 103 -9.65 6.70 -17.90
C THR A 103 -9.30 5.21 -17.96
N THR A 104 -8.19 4.78 -17.36
CA THR A 104 -7.63 3.40 -17.44
C THR A 104 -8.45 2.31 -16.69
N GLY A 105 -9.74 2.57 -16.42
CA GLY A 105 -10.73 1.53 -16.09
C GLY A 105 -11.57 1.08 -17.28
N ALA A 106 -11.49 1.78 -18.42
CA ALA A 106 -12.14 1.42 -19.66
C ALA A 106 -11.09 1.28 -20.77
N HIS A 107 -11.03 0.12 -21.41
CA HIS A 107 -10.23 -0.08 -22.61
C HIS A 107 -10.78 0.76 -23.78
N THR A 108 -10.46 2.05 -23.84
CA THR A 108 -10.59 2.85 -25.06
C THR A 108 -9.41 3.81 -25.16
N ARG A 109 -8.58 3.54 -26.15
CA ARG A 109 -7.40 4.31 -26.53
C ARG A 109 -7.86 5.61 -27.21
N THR A 110 -8.32 6.59 -26.44
CA THR A 110 -8.63 7.92 -26.99
C THR A 110 -7.34 8.74 -27.05
N TYR A 111 -6.75 8.77 -28.25
CA TYR A 111 -5.76 9.79 -28.60
C TYR A 111 -6.46 11.15 -28.62
N LEU A 112 -5.96 12.13 -27.87
CA LEU A 112 -6.35 13.53 -28.04
C LEU A 112 -5.85 13.96 -29.43
N ALA A 113 -6.79 14.24 -30.34
CA ALA A 113 -6.47 14.76 -31.66
C ALA A 113 -5.72 16.09 -31.52
N GLU A 114 -4.50 16.13 -32.06
CA GLU A 114 -3.72 17.35 -32.23
C GLU A 114 -4.49 18.35 -33.11
N LYS A 115 -4.43 19.62 -32.72
CA LYS A 115 -4.72 20.78 -33.57
C LYS A 115 -3.43 21.54 -33.81
#